data_AF-A0AAD6L1L5-F1
#
_entry.id   AF-A0AAD6L1L5-F1
#
_cell.length_a   1.000
_cell.length_b   1.000
_cell.length_c   1.000
_cell.angle_alpha   90.00
_cell.angle_beta   90.00
_cell.angle_gamma   90.00
#
_symmetry.space_group_name_H-M   'P 1'
#
loop_
_entity.id
_entity.type
_entity.pdbx_description
1 polymer ?
#
loop_
_entity_poly.entity_id
_entity_poly.type
_entity_poly.pdbx_seq_one_letter_code
_entity_poly.pdbx_strand_id
1 'polypeptide(L)'
;MLARRTRISKQQAEEIESFKLTSPCFLQTIPCRERSKKRFKRNNAVSKLKKELDSVSFNCYMENMWKSFSEDKKMSFTYLDSLWFTMYTEASTGAKVLEWIKRKHIFSKKYVLVPIVRWCHWSLLIFCHFGESLLSENNSPCMLLLDSLEMANPKRLEPDIRKFVWDIYESEGRPEHKHMISQIPLLVPKVPQQRNGVECGSYVLYFINLFMQDAPENFRMEGYPYFVGFSRCWHVY
;
A
#
# COMPACT_ATOMS: atom_id res chain seq x y z
N MET A 1 32.81 -3.20 -3.24
CA MET A 1 32.61 -1.81 -2.76
C MET A 1 31.53 -1.82 -1.68
N LEU A 2 31.86 -1.34 -0.47
CA LEU A 2 30.99 -1.38 0.72
C LEU A 2 29.83 -0.37 0.60
N ALA A 3 28.59 -0.85 0.76
CA ALA A 3 27.39 -0.03 0.78
C ALA A 3 27.33 0.84 2.05
N ARG A 4 27.21 2.17 1.88
CA ARG A 4 27.01 3.14 2.97
C ARG A 4 25.65 2.88 3.61
N ARG A 5 25.65 2.41 4.86
CA ARG A 5 24.46 2.42 5.74
C ARG A 5 24.10 3.87 6.07
N THR A 6 22.94 4.32 5.61
CA THR A 6 22.35 5.60 6.02
C THR A 6 21.93 5.49 7.48
N ARG A 7 22.56 6.24 8.38
CA ARG A 7 22.18 6.31 9.80
C ARG A 7 21.00 7.27 9.94
N ILE A 8 19.90 6.76 10.50
CA ILE A 8 18.73 7.54 10.91
C ILE A 8 19.16 8.60 11.94
N SER A 9 18.69 9.84 11.79
CA SER A 9 19.03 10.94 12.71
C SER A 9 18.39 10.70 14.09
N LYS A 10 18.97 11.27 15.16
CA LYS A 10 18.40 11.13 16.52
C LYS A 10 16.96 11.66 16.61
N GLN A 11 16.64 12.72 15.88
CA GLN A 11 15.28 13.26 15.78
C GLN A 11 14.30 12.27 15.12
N GLN A 12 14.72 11.61 14.03
CA GLN A 12 13.89 10.60 13.37
C GLN A 12 13.67 9.36 14.27
N ALA A 13 14.66 8.98 15.07
CA ALA A 13 14.52 7.89 16.03
C ALA A 13 13.53 8.23 17.17
N GLU A 14 13.57 9.46 17.67
CA GLU A 14 12.65 9.97 18.70
C GLU A 14 11.21 10.11 18.18
N GLU A 15 11.05 10.54 16.92
CA GLU A 15 9.74 10.58 16.24
C GLU A 15 9.14 9.17 16.07
N ILE A 16 9.94 8.20 15.64
CA ILE A 16 9.53 6.78 15.53
C ILE A 16 9.10 6.21 16.89
N GLU A 17 9.82 6.55 17.96
CA GLU A 17 9.51 6.08 19.32
C GLU A 17 8.24 6.73 19.89
N SER A 18 8.01 8.02 19.61
CA SER A 18 6.77 8.72 19.97
C SER A 18 5.55 8.17 19.22
N PHE A 19 5.71 7.79 17.95
CA PHE A 19 4.64 7.23 17.12
C PHE A 19 4.24 5.81 17.56
N LYS A 20 5.19 5.00 18.04
CA LYS A 20 4.94 3.69 18.65
C LYS A 20 4.08 3.75 19.92
N LEU A 21 4.12 4.88 20.63
CA LEU A 21 3.39 5.08 21.89
C LEU A 21 1.96 5.60 21.69
N THR A 22 1.64 6.19 20.54
CA THR A 22 0.33 6.83 20.28
C THR A 22 -0.53 6.14 19.21
N SER A 23 0.02 5.14 18.51
CA SER A 23 -0.70 4.38 17.48
C SER A 23 -1.40 3.16 18.09
N PRO A 24 -2.64 2.81 17.71
CA PRO A 24 -3.31 1.61 18.21
C PRO A 24 -2.49 0.35 17.85
N CYS A 25 -1.78 -0.18 18.85
CA CYS A 25 -1.24 -1.55 19.01
C CYS A 25 -0.76 -2.34 17.78
N PHE A 26 -0.31 -1.71 16.69
CA PHE A 26 0.14 -2.41 15.48
C PHE A 26 1.65 -2.27 15.21
N LEU A 27 2.25 -1.13 15.53
CA LEU A 27 3.68 -0.90 15.31
C LEU A 27 4.59 -1.50 16.39
N GLN A 28 4.02 -2.08 17.46
CA GLN A 28 4.78 -2.70 18.55
C GLN A 28 5.32 -4.09 18.21
N THR A 29 4.83 -4.75 17.16
CA THR A 29 5.25 -6.11 16.76
C THR A 29 6.47 -6.14 15.84
N ILE A 30 7.03 -4.99 15.44
CA ILE A 30 8.28 -4.93 14.67
C ILE A 30 9.46 -4.98 15.67
N PRO A 31 10.30 -6.03 15.66
CA PRO A 31 11.39 -6.14 16.63
C PRO A 31 12.48 -5.10 16.35
N CYS A 32 12.48 -4.00 17.10
CA CYS A 32 13.61 -3.10 17.21
C CYS A 32 14.50 -3.57 18.36
N ARG A 33 15.76 -3.91 18.07
CA ARG A 33 16.79 -4.16 19.09
C ARG A 33 16.91 -2.96 20.03
N GLU A 34 16.68 -3.18 21.31
CA GLU A 34 16.83 -2.18 22.37
C GLU A 34 18.29 -1.73 22.53
N ARG A 35 18.49 -0.44 22.77
CA ARG A 35 19.73 0.12 23.33
C ARG A 35 19.41 1.00 24.53
N SER A 36 20.22 0.85 25.57
CA SER A 36 19.99 1.29 26.95
C SER A 36 19.71 2.79 27.16
N LYS A 37 18.87 3.03 28.17
CA LYS A 37 18.30 4.29 28.66
C LYS A 37 19.35 5.28 29.18
N LYS A 38 19.23 6.55 28.79
CA LYS A 38 19.59 7.71 29.64
C LYS A 38 18.49 8.76 29.61
N ARG A 39 18.04 9.13 30.80
CA ARG A 39 16.91 10.02 31.10
C ARG A 39 17.37 11.48 30.97
N PHE A 40 16.70 12.28 30.15
CA PHE A 40 16.77 13.74 30.23
C PHE A 40 15.35 14.31 30.23
N LYS A 41 15.01 15.01 31.31
CA LYS A 41 13.79 15.81 31.42
C LYS A 41 13.98 17.09 30.61
N ARG A 42 13.05 17.41 29.71
CA ARG A 42 12.75 18.80 29.37
C ARG A 42 11.29 18.93 28.96
N ASN A 43 10.54 19.64 29.80
CA ASN A 43 9.20 20.11 29.48
C ASN A 43 9.31 21.10 28.32
N ASN A 44 8.49 20.92 27.29
CA ASN A 44 7.97 22.01 26.47
C ASN A 44 6.65 21.54 25.87
N ALA A 45 5.61 22.36 26.07
CA ALA A 45 4.29 22.17 25.51
C ALA A 45 4.38 22.10 23.97
N VAL A 46 4.05 20.95 23.40
CA VAL A 46 3.97 20.78 21.94
C VAL A 46 2.50 20.88 21.56
N SER A 47 2.18 21.95 20.84
CA SER A 47 0.91 22.16 20.20
C SER A 47 0.64 21.04 19.18
N LYS A 48 -0.47 20.37 19.44
CA LYS A 48 -1.31 19.52 18.59
C LYS A 48 -1.30 19.93 17.10
N LEU A 49 -0.39 19.38 16.30
CA LEU A 49 -0.49 19.36 14.83
C LEU A 49 -0.11 17.96 14.36
N LYS A 50 -1.11 17.07 14.43
CA LYS A 50 -1.04 15.66 14.01
C LYS A 50 -0.94 15.65 12.49
N LYS A 51 0.28 15.70 11.98
CA LYS A 51 0.61 15.82 10.55
C LYS A 51 0.30 14.49 9.86
N GLU A 52 -0.44 14.55 8.76
CA GLU A 52 -0.65 13.41 7.86
C GLU A 52 0.70 12.76 7.50
N LEU A 53 0.67 11.45 7.26
CA LEU A 53 1.87 10.70 6.90
C LEU A 53 2.37 11.18 5.54
N ASP A 54 3.53 11.83 5.51
CA ASP A 54 4.18 12.26 4.28
C ASP A 54 4.73 11.05 3.50
N SER A 55 4.99 11.24 2.19
CA SER A 55 5.43 10.15 1.31
C SER A 55 6.81 9.58 1.66
N VAL A 56 7.71 10.39 2.23
CA VAL A 56 9.05 9.94 2.65
C VAL A 56 8.93 9.02 3.86
N SER A 57 8.15 9.44 4.85
CA SER A 57 7.83 8.65 6.04
C SER A 57 7.10 7.36 5.65
N PHE A 58 6.08 7.45 4.78
CA PHE A 58 5.36 6.28 4.26
C PHE A 58 6.29 5.27 3.59
N ASN A 59 7.15 5.72 2.67
CA ASN A 59 8.08 4.85 1.95
C ASN A 59 9.07 4.17 2.90
N CYS A 60 9.55 4.87 3.93
CA CYS A 60 10.41 4.29 4.97
C CYS A 60 9.70 3.16 5.75
N TYR A 61 8.45 3.38 6.18
CA TYR A 61 7.66 2.35 6.85
C TYR A 61 7.38 1.17 5.92
N MET A 62 7.02 1.45 4.66
CA MET A 62 6.78 0.43 3.65
C MET A 62 8.01 -0.46 3.44
N GLU A 63 9.20 0.14 3.29
CA GLU A 63 10.44 -0.63 3.14
C GLU A 63 10.77 -1.48 4.36
N ASN A 64 10.59 -0.95 5.57
CA ASN A 64 10.86 -1.68 6.81
C ASN A 64 9.89 -2.86 6.98
N MET A 65 8.61 -2.63 6.70
CA MET A 65 7.58 -3.66 6.68
C MET A 65 7.88 -4.71 5.61
N TRP A 66 8.23 -4.30 4.38
CA TRP A 66 8.58 -5.20 3.29
C TRP A 66 9.75 -6.13 3.67
N LYS A 67 10.79 -5.60 4.32
CA LYS A 67 11.93 -6.39 4.80
C LYS A 67 11.54 -7.47 5.82
N SER A 68 10.43 -7.30 6.54
CA SER A 68 9.98 -8.26 7.55
C SER A 68 9.28 -9.51 6.97
N PHE A 69 8.82 -9.46 5.72
CA PHE A 69 8.18 -10.60 5.06
C PHE A 69 9.21 -11.60 4.50
N SER A 70 8.81 -12.88 4.41
CA SER A 70 9.63 -13.95 3.83
C SER A 70 9.86 -13.74 2.33
N GLU A 71 10.96 -14.30 1.81
CA GLU A 71 11.27 -14.25 0.37
C GLU A 71 10.20 -14.95 -0.46
N ASP A 72 9.60 -16.05 0.02
CA ASP A 72 8.50 -16.75 -0.67
C ASP A 72 7.30 -15.83 -0.92
N LYS A 73 6.93 -15.01 0.08
CA LYS A 73 5.88 -13.99 -0.11
C LYS A 73 6.33 -12.94 -1.11
N LYS A 74 7.58 -12.46 -1.04
CA LYS A 74 8.12 -11.48 -2.00
C LYS A 74 8.25 -12.02 -3.43
N MET A 75 8.26 -13.35 -3.63
CA MET A 75 8.21 -13.92 -4.98
C MET A 75 6.84 -13.67 -5.64
N SER A 76 5.75 -13.81 -4.87
CA SER A 76 4.38 -13.65 -5.35
C SER A 76 3.88 -12.20 -5.34
N PHE A 77 4.52 -11.34 -4.55
CA PHE A 77 4.14 -9.94 -4.36
C PHE A 77 5.15 -8.98 -4.99
N THR A 78 4.69 -7.79 -5.36
CA THR A 78 5.53 -6.61 -5.53
C THR A 78 4.76 -5.37 -5.11
N TYR A 79 5.44 -4.23 -5.00
CA TYR A 79 4.80 -2.95 -4.75
C TYR A 79 5.40 -1.84 -5.62
N LEU A 80 4.58 -0.85 -5.92
CA LEU A 80 4.96 0.38 -6.60
C LEU A 80 5.27 1.48 -5.59
N ASP A 81 6.13 2.43 -5.97
CA ASP A 81 6.38 3.60 -5.13
C ASP A 81 5.10 4.43 -4.98
N SER A 82 4.88 4.99 -3.78
CA SER A 82 3.66 5.74 -3.46
C SER A 82 3.43 6.98 -4.34
N LEU A 83 4.49 7.52 -4.96
CA LEU A 83 4.40 8.69 -5.83
C LEU A 83 4.16 8.32 -7.29
N TRP A 84 4.35 7.06 -7.70
CA TRP A 84 4.28 6.69 -9.12
C TRP A 84 2.92 6.93 -9.74
N PHE A 85 1.82 6.65 -9.02
CA PHE A 85 0.48 6.94 -9.55
C PHE A 85 0.27 8.45 -9.75
N THR A 86 0.67 9.28 -8.78
CA THR A 86 0.58 10.74 -8.86
C THR A 86 1.39 11.27 -10.03
N MET A 87 2.66 10.87 -10.12
CA MET A 87 3.57 11.21 -11.22
C MET A 87 3.05 10.72 -12.57
N TYR A 88 2.37 9.58 -12.62
CA TYR A 88 1.78 9.10 -13.86
C TYR A 88 0.66 10.03 -14.35
N THR A 89 -0.16 10.54 -13.44
CA THR A 89 -1.26 11.46 -13.79
C THR A 89 -0.79 12.87 -14.18
N GLU A 90 0.50 13.18 -13.98
CA GLU A 90 1.13 14.40 -14.47
C GLU A 90 1.56 14.27 -15.94
N ALA A 91 1.31 15.32 -16.73
CA ALA A 91 1.40 15.28 -18.19
C ALA A 91 2.79 14.93 -18.77
N SER A 92 3.89 15.12 -18.02
CA SER A 92 5.26 14.98 -18.52
C SER A 92 6.01 13.73 -18.04
N THR A 93 5.47 13.01 -17.05
CA THR A 93 6.17 11.93 -16.35
C THR A 93 5.56 10.55 -16.59
N GLY A 94 4.36 10.46 -17.16
CA GLY A 94 3.65 9.20 -17.44
C GLY A 94 4.51 8.13 -18.13
N ALA A 95 5.16 8.46 -19.25
CA ALA A 95 6.00 7.52 -19.98
C ALA A 95 7.18 6.97 -19.15
N LYS A 96 7.81 7.81 -18.32
CA LYS A 96 8.91 7.40 -17.43
C LYS A 96 8.41 6.45 -16.35
N VAL A 97 7.24 6.75 -15.76
CA VAL A 97 6.63 5.89 -14.74
C VAL A 97 6.28 4.52 -15.32
N LEU A 98 5.71 4.45 -16.52
CA LEU A 98 5.42 3.18 -17.21
C LEU A 98 6.70 2.35 -17.43
N GLU A 99 7.80 3.00 -17.80
CA GLU A 99 9.11 2.32 -17.92
C GLU A 99 9.60 1.77 -16.57
N TRP A 100 9.39 2.50 -15.47
CA TRP A 100 9.75 2.04 -14.12
C TRP A 100 8.88 0.86 -13.67
N ILE A 101 7.59 0.88 -14.00
CA ILE A 101 6.65 -0.22 -13.73
C ILE A 101 7.07 -1.46 -14.51
N LYS A 102 7.41 -1.33 -15.80
CA LYS A 102 7.88 -2.44 -16.64
C LYS A 102 9.09 -3.16 -16.01
N ARG A 103 10.03 -2.42 -15.42
CA ARG A 103 11.20 -2.98 -14.71
C ARG A 103 10.85 -3.77 -13.44
N LYS A 104 9.64 -3.62 -12.91
CA LYS A 104 9.16 -4.39 -11.75
C LYS A 104 8.56 -5.75 -12.15
N HIS A 105 8.43 -6.04 -13.44
CA HIS A 105 7.86 -7.29 -13.97
C HIS A 105 6.52 -7.64 -13.30
N ILE A 106 5.62 -6.66 -13.20
CA ILE A 106 4.41 -6.78 -12.37
C ILE A 106 3.47 -7.90 -12.84
N PHE A 107 3.48 -8.23 -14.13
CA PHE A 107 2.70 -9.33 -14.68
C PHE A 107 3.20 -10.73 -14.29
N SER A 108 4.42 -10.85 -13.76
CA SER A 108 4.92 -12.12 -13.19
C SER A 108 4.46 -12.35 -11.74
N LYS A 109 3.75 -11.37 -11.15
CA LYS A 109 3.37 -11.38 -9.74
C LYS A 109 1.90 -11.72 -9.59
N LYS A 110 1.59 -12.47 -8.53
CA LYS A 110 0.20 -12.75 -8.15
C LYS A 110 -0.48 -11.50 -7.64
N TYR A 111 0.26 -10.63 -6.94
CA TYR A 111 -0.27 -9.41 -6.34
C TYR A 111 0.67 -8.22 -6.51
N VAL A 112 0.11 -7.07 -6.86
CA VAL A 112 0.83 -5.81 -7.00
C VAL A 112 0.18 -4.77 -6.09
N LEU A 113 0.91 -4.30 -5.10
CA LEU A 113 0.46 -3.28 -4.16
C LEU A 113 0.78 -1.89 -4.72
N VAL A 114 -0.24 -1.05 -4.88
CA VAL A 114 -0.12 0.28 -5.48
C VAL A 114 -0.69 1.30 -4.48
N PRO A 115 0.15 1.87 -3.60
CA PRO A 115 -0.24 3.02 -2.79
C PRO A 115 -0.56 4.21 -3.71
N ILE A 116 -1.70 4.85 -3.49
CA ILE A 116 -2.16 6.01 -4.27
C ILE A 116 -2.26 7.22 -3.35
N VAL A 117 -1.61 8.31 -3.74
CA VAL A 117 -1.73 9.63 -3.10
C VAL A 117 -2.39 10.61 -4.05
N ARG A 118 -3.64 10.99 -3.75
CA ARG A 118 -4.39 11.98 -4.55
C ARG A 118 -5.19 12.88 -3.62
N TRP A 119 -5.15 14.19 -3.88
CA TRP A 119 -5.92 15.19 -3.13
C TRP A 119 -5.74 15.08 -1.60
N CYS A 120 -4.49 14.99 -1.14
CA CYS A 120 -4.12 14.82 0.28
C CYS A 120 -4.72 13.56 0.93
N HIS A 121 -5.02 12.54 0.14
CA HIS A 121 -5.61 11.30 0.64
C HIS A 121 -4.85 10.08 0.15
N TRP A 122 -4.68 9.12 1.06
CA TRP A 122 -4.03 7.84 0.81
C TRP A 122 -5.08 6.74 0.65
N SER A 123 -5.00 6.02 -0.47
CA SER A 123 -5.77 4.80 -0.73
C SER A 123 -4.84 3.69 -1.24
N LEU A 124 -5.28 2.44 -1.15
CA LEU A 124 -4.52 1.30 -1.64
C LEU A 124 -5.24 0.66 -2.83
N LEU A 125 -4.59 0.61 -3.97
CA LEU A 125 -5.00 -0.22 -5.10
C LEU A 125 -4.18 -1.51 -5.09
N ILE A 126 -4.83 -2.65 -5.30
CA ILE A 126 -4.17 -3.96 -5.40
C ILE A 126 -4.55 -4.59 -6.73
N PHE A 127 -3.58 -4.91 -7.57
CA PHE A 127 -3.80 -5.77 -8.72
C PHE A 127 -3.68 -7.22 -8.28
N CYS A 128 -4.71 -8.02 -8.56
CA CYS A 128 -4.74 -9.45 -8.30
C CYS A 128 -4.67 -10.17 -9.65
N HIS A 129 -3.71 -11.09 -9.76
CA HIS A 129 -3.54 -12.01 -10.89
C HIS A 129 -3.44 -11.29 -12.24
N PHE A 130 -2.81 -10.12 -12.25
CA PHE A 130 -2.83 -9.19 -13.38
C PHE A 130 -2.17 -9.73 -14.66
N GLY A 131 -1.25 -10.68 -14.54
CA GLY A 131 -0.60 -11.35 -15.68
C GLY A 131 -1.34 -12.55 -16.24
N GLU A 132 -2.34 -13.04 -15.53
CA GLU A 132 -3.12 -14.21 -15.93
C GLU A 132 -4.09 -13.89 -17.07
N SER A 133 -4.58 -14.94 -17.73
CA SER A 133 -5.58 -14.80 -18.78
C SER A 133 -6.88 -14.21 -18.23
N LEU A 134 -7.46 -13.24 -18.96
CA LEU A 134 -8.77 -12.66 -18.65
C LEU A 134 -9.92 -13.68 -18.67
N LEU A 135 -9.70 -14.85 -19.28
CA LEU A 135 -10.66 -15.95 -19.37
C LEU A 135 -10.41 -17.06 -18.32
N SER A 136 -9.48 -16.85 -17.40
CA SER A 136 -9.16 -17.84 -16.36
C SER A 136 -10.31 -17.99 -15.37
N GLU A 137 -10.84 -19.21 -15.21
CA GLU A 137 -11.93 -19.50 -14.27
C GLU A 137 -11.49 -19.39 -12.80
N ASN A 138 -10.21 -19.63 -12.52
CA ASN A 138 -9.69 -19.72 -11.15
C ASN A 138 -8.89 -18.50 -10.71
N ASN A 139 -8.26 -17.79 -11.65
CA ASN A 139 -7.33 -16.69 -11.38
C ASN A 139 -7.58 -15.51 -12.34
N SER A 140 -8.84 -15.15 -12.59
CA SER A 140 -9.15 -13.99 -13.43
C SER A 140 -8.57 -12.71 -12.84
N PRO A 141 -7.94 -11.84 -13.64
CA PRO A 141 -7.45 -10.54 -13.19
C PRO A 141 -8.56 -9.70 -12.55
N CYS A 142 -8.28 -9.09 -11.40
CA CYS A 142 -9.17 -8.09 -10.79
C CYS A 142 -8.37 -7.05 -10.01
N MET A 143 -9.04 -5.96 -9.64
CA MET A 143 -8.46 -4.85 -8.90
C MET A 143 -9.25 -4.60 -7.62
N LEU A 144 -8.54 -4.32 -6.52
CA LEU A 144 -9.14 -3.99 -5.23
C LEU A 144 -8.76 -2.56 -4.87
N LEU A 145 -9.74 -1.70 -4.61
CA LEU A 145 -9.51 -0.34 -4.13
C LEU A 145 -9.95 -0.23 -2.67
N LEU A 146 -8.99 -0.17 -1.77
CA LEU A 146 -9.22 -0.06 -0.33
C LEU A 146 -9.07 1.40 0.09
N ASP A 147 -10.13 1.94 0.65
CA ASP A 147 -10.19 3.31 1.13
C ASP A 147 -10.70 3.35 2.58
N SER A 148 -9.91 3.96 3.46
CA SER A 148 -10.25 4.17 4.88
C SER A 148 -11.08 5.43 5.12
N LEU A 149 -11.21 6.30 4.11
CA LEU A 149 -12.21 7.35 4.05
C LEU A 149 -13.28 6.93 3.06
N GLU A 150 -14.42 6.49 3.58
CA GLU A 150 -15.63 6.37 2.80
C GLU A 150 -16.06 7.78 2.35
N MET A 151 -15.53 8.18 1.19
CA MET A 151 -15.93 9.42 0.54
C MET A 151 -17.26 9.23 -0.16
N ALA A 152 -18.01 10.31 -0.36
CA ALA A 152 -19.30 10.30 -1.06
C ALA A 152 -19.24 9.67 -2.48
N ASN A 153 -18.04 9.57 -3.07
CA ASN A 153 -17.81 8.84 -4.32
C ASN A 153 -16.55 7.94 -4.21
N PRO A 154 -16.70 6.67 -3.78
CA PRO A 154 -15.56 5.75 -3.65
C PRO A 154 -14.89 5.41 -4.99
N LYS A 155 -15.61 5.61 -6.11
CA LYS A 155 -15.13 5.33 -7.47
C LYS A 155 -14.61 6.57 -8.20
N ARG A 156 -14.37 7.68 -7.48
CA ARG A 156 -13.79 8.90 -8.06
C ARG A 156 -12.45 8.68 -8.77
N LEU A 157 -11.67 7.69 -8.32
CA LEU A 157 -10.38 7.33 -8.91
C LEU A 157 -10.53 6.36 -10.11
N GLU A 158 -11.71 5.77 -10.32
CA GLU A 158 -11.89 4.73 -11.33
C GLU A 158 -11.45 5.18 -12.74
N PRO A 159 -11.82 6.38 -13.25
CA PRO A 159 -11.37 6.80 -14.58
C PRO A 159 -9.83 6.84 -14.73
N ASP A 160 -9.13 7.40 -13.74
CA ASP A 160 -7.68 7.49 -13.73
C ASP A 160 -7.03 6.11 -13.60
N ILE A 161 -7.59 5.23 -12.76
CA ILE A 161 -7.15 3.84 -12.60
C ILE A 161 -7.31 3.06 -13.91
N ARG A 162 -8.46 3.20 -14.59
CA ARG A 162 -8.73 2.53 -15.87
C ARG A 162 -7.74 2.96 -16.95
N LYS A 163 -7.43 4.25 -17.02
CA LYS A 163 -6.41 4.77 -17.93
C LYS A 163 -5.02 4.24 -17.57
N PHE A 164 -4.64 4.30 -16.30
CA PHE A 164 -3.35 3.79 -15.80
C PHE A 164 -3.14 2.32 -16.16
N VAL A 165 -4.17 1.50 -15.95
CA VAL A 165 -4.15 0.07 -16.29
C VAL A 165 -4.01 -0.14 -17.79
N TRP A 166 -4.80 0.55 -18.63
CA TRP A 166 -4.66 0.46 -20.08
C TRP A 166 -3.24 0.80 -20.55
N ASP A 167 -2.70 1.93 -20.09
CA ASP A 167 -1.37 2.39 -20.50
C ASP A 167 -0.26 1.41 -20.05
N ILE A 168 -0.42 0.72 -18.91
CA ILE A 168 0.50 -0.34 -18.48
C ILE A 168 0.49 -1.51 -19.46
N TYR A 169 -0.69 -2.06 -19.79
CA TYR A 169 -0.81 -3.17 -20.75
C TYR A 169 -0.23 -2.79 -22.12
N GLU A 170 -0.54 -1.58 -22.61
CA GLU A 170 -0.05 -1.05 -23.87
C GLU A 170 1.48 -0.90 -23.87
N SER A 171 2.06 -0.34 -22.79
CA SER A 171 3.52 -0.14 -22.67
C SER A 171 4.34 -1.44 -22.58
N GLU A 172 3.71 -2.51 -22.10
CA GLU A 172 4.30 -3.85 -22.07
C GLU A 172 4.07 -4.64 -23.36
N GLY A 173 3.33 -4.07 -24.32
CA GLY A 173 3.07 -4.69 -25.63
C GLY A 173 2.21 -5.95 -25.52
N ARG A 174 1.35 -6.01 -24.52
CA ARG A 174 0.51 -7.19 -24.30
C ARG A 174 -0.62 -7.28 -25.35
N PRO A 175 -1.07 -8.50 -25.71
CA PRO A 175 -2.02 -8.69 -26.80
C PRO A 175 -3.48 -8.35 -26.43
N GLU A 176 -3.80 -8.14 -25.15
CA GLU A 176 -5.18 -7.87 -24.72
C GLU A 176 -5.70 -6.53 -25.25
N HIS A 177 -6.89 -6.55 -25.85
CA HIS A 177 -7.51 -5.34 -26.38
C HIS A 177 -8.10 -4.45 -25.28
N LYS A 178 -8.17 -3.14 -25.55
CA LYS A 178 -8.69 -2.11 -24.63
C LYS A 178 -10.06 -2.45 -24.03
N HIS A 179 -10.95 -2.99 -24.85
CA HIS A 179 -12.27 -3.43 -24.43
C HIS A 179 -12.20 -4.52 -23.33
N MET A 180 -11.29 -5.49 -23.47
CA MET A 180 -11.16 -6.57 -22.49
C MET A 180 -10.56 -6.05 -21.18
N ILE A 181 -9.54 -5.19 -21.29
CA ILE A 181 -8.89 -4.56 -20.13
C ILE A 181 -9.88 -3.67 -19.35
N SER A 182 -10.79 -2.97 -20.06
CA SER A 182 -11.83 -2.18 -19.40
C SER A 182 -12.85 -3.01 -18.62
N GLN A 183 -12.96 -4.32 -18.88
CA GLN A 183 -13.86 -5.24 -18.18
C GLN A 183 -13.23 -5.84 -16.91
N ILE A 184 -11.93 -5.67 -16.67
CA ILE A 184 -11.27 -6.14 -15.44
C ILE A 184 -12.03 -5.59 -14.22
N PRO A 185 -12.56 -6.41 -13.31
CA PRO A 185 -13.35 -5.91 -12.20
C PRO A 185 -12.57 -4.96 -11.28
N LEU A 186 -13.17 -3.82 -10.92
CA LEU A 186 -12.70 -2.94 -9.83
C LEU A 186 -13.63 -3.09 -8.63
N LEU A 187 -13.15 -3.78 -7.61
CA LEU A 187 -13.89 -4.07 -6.39
C LEU A 187 -13.50 -3.07 -5.30
N VAL A 188 -14.50 -2.57 -4.57
CA VAL A 188 -14.29 -1.65 -3.44
C VAL A 188 -14.80 -2.35 -2.17
N PRO A 189 -13.95 -3.13 -1.47
CA PRO A 189 -14.34 -3.79 -0.22
C PRO A 189 -14.74 -2.77 0.85
N LYS A 190 -15.64 -3.20 1.75
CA LYS A 190 -15.77 -2.56 3.06
C LYS A 190 -14.55 -2.89 3.89
N VAL A 191 -13.84 -1.85 4.34
CA VAL A 191 -12.65 -1.96 5.18
C VAL A 191 -12.81 -1.14 6.45
N PRO A 192 -12.00 -1.39 7.51
CA PRO A 192 -11.98 -0.51 8.68
C PRO A 192 -11.80 0.96 8.29
N GLN A 193 -12.71 1.81 8.78
CA GLN A 193 -12.76 3.23 8.45
C GLN A 193 -12.07 4.07 9.52
N GLN A 194 -11.31 5.08 9.09
CA GLN A 194 -10.67 6.01 10.01
C GLN A 194 -11.67 7.03 10.58
N ARG A 195 -11.37 7.61 11.75
CA ARG A 195 -12.27 8.56 12.43
C ARG A 195 -11.92 10.04 12.26
N ASN A 196 -10.68 10.36 11.89
CA ASN A 196 -10.15 11.74 12.02
C ASN A 196 -9.48 12.29 10.74
N GLY A 197 -9.68 11.67 9.57
CA GLY A 197 -9.20 12.19 8.29
C GLY A 197 -7.69 12.04 8.02
N VAL A 198 -6.86 12.03 9.06
CA VAL A 198 -5.39 12.17 8.95
C VAL A 198 -4.61 10.85 9.01
N GLU A 199 -5.26 9.74 9.31
CA GLU A 199 -4.66 8.42 9.50
C GLU A 199 -4.62 7.57 8.22
N CYS A 200 -5.12 8.08 7.08
CA CYS A 200 -5.29 7.31 5.85
C CYS A 200 -3.99 6.63 5.38
N GLY A 201 -2.84 7.31 5.48
CA GLY A 201 -1.54 6.71 5.16
C GLY A 201 -1.15 5.55 6.08
N SER A 202 -1.52 5.62 7.36
CA SER A 202 -1.32 4.52 8.31
C SER A 202 -2.26 3.35 8.02
N TYR A 203 -3.50 3.63 7.62
CA TYR A 203 -4.45 2.60 7.18
C TYR A 203 -3.97 1.88 5.92
N VAL A 204 -3.36 2.58 4.97
CA VAL A 204 -2.75 1.94 3.79
C VAL A 204 -1.65 0.95 4.20
N LEU A 205 -0.73 1.33 5.09
CA LEU A 205 0.30 0.42 5.61
C LEU A 205 -0.33 -0.80 6.33
N TYR A 206 -1.37 -0.55 7.13
CA TYR A 206 -2.12 -1.59 7.82
C TYR A 206 -2.78 -2.58 6.83
N PHE A 207 -3.46 -2.06 5.80
CA PHE A 207 -4.09 -2.88 4.76
C PHE A 207 -3.06 -3.71 3.98
N ILE A 208 -1.92 -3.12 3.64
CA ILE A 208 -0.81 -3.85 3.00
C ILE A 208 -0.36 -5.00 3.89
N ASN A 209 -0.12 -4.73 5.18
CA ASN A 209 0.34 -5.78 6.08
C ASN A 209 -0.69 -6.92 6.21
N LEU A 210 -1.98 -6.59 6.43
CA LEU A 210 -3.03 -7.59 6.51
C LEU A 210 -3.11 -8.43 5.23
N PHE A 211 -3.11 -7.76 4.07
CA PHE A 211 -3.21 -8.46 2.79
C PHE A 211 -1.98 -9.34 2.54
N MET A 212 -0.77 -8.85 2.82
CA MET A 212 0.43 -9.69 2.73
C MET A 212 0.46 -10.84 3.74
N GLN A 213 -0.19 -10.71 4.90
CA GLN A 213 -0.30 -11.80 5.87
C GLN A 213 -1.28 -12.89 5.41
N ASP A 214 -2.46 -12.48 4.97
CA ASP A 214 -3.63 -13.37 4.83
C ASP A 214 -4.08 -13.61 3.39
N ALA A 215 -3.39 -13.05 2.38
CA ALA A 215 -3.74 -13.30 0.98
C ALA A 215 -3.61 -14.79 0.62
N PRO A 216 -4.63 -15.37 -0.04
CA PRO A 216 -4.63 -16.74 -0.46
C PRO A 216 -3.65 -16.93 -1.61
N GLU A 217 -3.25 -18.17 -1.86
CA GLU A 217 -2.43 -18.48 -3.02
C GLU A 217 -3.21 -18.30 -4.33
N ASN A 218 -4.52 -18.53 -4.31
CA ASN A 218 -5.44 -18.34 -5.42
C ASN A 218 -6.56 -17.41 -4.96
N PHE A 219 -6.51 -16.15 -5.38
CA PHE A 219 -7.55 -15.18 -5.10
C PHE A 219 -8.79 -15.51 -5.90
N ARG A 220 -9.91 -15.65 -5.21
CA ARG A 220 -11.23 -15.75 -5.82
C ARG A 220 -12.07 -14.57 -5.40
N MET A 221 -12.89 -14.05 -6.31
CA MET A 221 -13.82 -12.97 -6.00
C MET A 221 -14.95 -13.47 -5.09
N GLU A 222 -15.31 -14.76 -5.17
CA GLU A 222 -16.28 -15.39 -4.28
C GLU A 222 -15.76 -15.42 -2.83
N GLY A 223 -16.53 -14.87 -1.88
CA GLY A 223 -16.19 -14.84 -0.44
C GLY A 223 -15.27 -13.69 -0.01
N TYR A 224 -14.98 -12.75 -0.92
CA TYR A 224 -14.21 -11.54 -0.65
C TYR A 224 -15.00 -10.47 0.15
N PRO A 225 -14.37 -9.67 1.02
CA PRO A 225 -12.96 -9.71 1.47
C PRO A 225 -12.74 -10.60 2.70
N TYR A 226 -11.89 -11.62 2.57
CA TYR A 226 -11.55 -12.57 3.65
C TYR A 226 -10.51 -12.00 4.66
N PHE A 227 -9.67 -11.05 4.24
CA PHE A 227 -8.55 -10.50 5.06
C PHE A 227 -8.96 -9.33 5.96
N VAL A 228 -10.21 -8.85 5.87
CA VAL A 228 -10.73 -7.75 6.70
C VAL A 228 -11.79 -8.22 7.70
N GLY A 229 -11.85 -9.52 7.97
CA GLY A 229 -12.92 -10.15 8.75
C GLY A 229 -13.28 -9.40 10.05
N PHE A 230 -14.59 -9.18 10.25
CA PHE A 230 -15.23 -8.56 11.42
C PHE A 230 -15.03 -9.30 12.76
N SER A 231 -14.26 -10.40 12.78
CA SER A 231 -14.18 -11.32 13.94
C SER A 231 -12.87 -11.25 14.73
N ARG A 232 -11.99 -10.26 14.50
CA ARG A 232 -10.90 -9.97 15.44
C ARG A 232 -11.37 -8.94 16.48
N CYS A 233 -12.34 -9.34 17.29
CA CYS A 233 -12.59 -8.71 18.59
C CYS A 233 -11.35 -8.94 19.47
N TRP A 234 -10.44 -7.97 19.48
CA TRP A 234 -9.36 -7.95 20.46
C TRP A 234 -9.98 -7.68 21.83
N HIS A 235 -10.11 -8.73 22.65
CA HIS A 235 -10.33 -8.57 24.08
C HIS A 235 -9.09 -7.87 24.64
N VAL A 236 -9.31 -6.65 25.11
CA VAL A 236 -8.33 -5.87 25.85
C VAL A 236 -8.21 -6.53 27.23
N TYR A 237 -7.04 -7.10 27.52
CA TYR A 237 -6.56 -7.27 28.90
C TYR A 237 -5.58 -6.14 29.19
#